data_AF-A0A3S4VEP1-F1
#
_entry.id   AF-A0A3S4VEP1-F1
#
_cell.length_a   1.000
_cell.length_b   1.000
_cell.length_c   1.000
_cell.angle_alpha   90.00
_cell.angle_beta   90.00
_cell.angle_gamma   90.00
#
_symmetry.space_group_name_H-M   'P 1'
#
loop_
_entity.id
_entity.type
_entity.pdbx_description
1 polymer ?
#
loop_
_entity_poly.entity_id
_entity_poly.type
_entity_poly.pdbx_seq_one_letter_code
_entity_poly.pdbx_strand_id
1 'polypeptide(L)'
;MKNGNACWRQLKPTPAHFRIRMRADYNSRFNYDRSFLNRVNGELCIYNTIEIIKRYQPKVYIIENPAFGRIWDYIEHILGFSIPFDNLTFYSDYGFFVKKPTKFKSNIPLRLSRQGLPSKVIWAKFKGDYNERSNIPLSLLREIYPQIIQHLQDSKNDNDTKEII
;
A
#
# COMPACT_ATOMS: atom_id res chain seq x y z
N MET A 1 13.29 -6.88 9.62
CA MET A 1 12.30 -7.97 9.46
C MET A 1 13.02 -9.23 8.97
N LYS A 2 13.04 -10.32 9.75
CA LYS A 2 13.67 -11.60 9.34
C LYS A 2 12.87 -12.39 8.29
N ASN A 3 11.62 -12.00 8.01
CA ASN A 3 10.65 -12.78 7.21
C ASN A 3 9.87 -11.92 6.19
N GLY A 4 10.54 -11.00 5.47
CA GLY A 4 9.92 -10.31 4.33
C GLY A 4 9.74 -11.25 3.13
N ASN A 5 9.00 -10.83 2.09
CA ASN A 5 8.81 -11.61 0.87
C ASN A 5 10.16 -12.17 0.37
N ALA A 6 10.27 -13.49 0.29
CA ALA A 6 11.52 -14.20 0.10
C ALA A 6 12.24 -13.81 -1.20
N CYS A 7 11.52 -13.27 -2.18
CA CYS A 7 12.09 -12.88 -3.46
C CYS A 7 13.09 -11.73 -3.41
N TRP A 8 13.08 -10.91 -2.37
CA TRP A 8 13.95 -9.74 -2.30
C TRP A 8 15.11 -9.98 -1.34
N ARG A 9 16.33 -9.74 -1.82
CA ARG A 9 17.56 -9.78 -1.03
C ARG A 9 18.14 -8.37 -0.94
N GLN A 10 18.39 -7.91 0.28
CA GLN A 10 19.12 -6.67 0.52
C GLN A 10 20.60 -6.90 0.18
N LEU A 11 21.18 -6.05 -0.68
CA LEU A 11 22.58 -6.14 -1.04
C LEU A 11 23.50 -5.45 -0.03
N LYS A 12 23.11 -4.25 0.44
CA LYS A 12 23.84 -3.45 1.44
C LYS A 12 22.87 -2.53 2.22
N PRO A 13 23.26 -2.02 3.40
CA PRO A 13 22.43 -1.10 4.17
C PRO A 13 22.20 0.25 3.47
N THR A 14 23.14 0.74 2.65
CA THR A 14 23.05 2.06 2.00
C THR A 14 23.86 2.14 0.69
N PRO A 15 23.29 2.68 -0.42
CA PRO A 15 21.85 2.78 -0.65
C PRO A 15 21.28 1.36 -0.66
N ALA A 16 20.08 1.18 -0.09
CA ALA A 16 19.47 -0.14 0.04
C ALA A 16 18.95 -0.63 -1.33
N HIS A 17 19.86 -1.00 -2.22
CA HIS A 17 19.52 -1.68 -3.45
C HIS A 17 19.10 -3.12 -3.10
N PHE A 18 17.88 -3.48 -3.47
CA PHE A 18 17.39 -4.84 -3.39
C PHE A 18 17.58 -5.49 -4.75
N ARG A 19 17.96 -6.76 -4.74
CA ARG A 19 17.92 -7.61 -5.93
C ARG A 19 16.89 -8.70 -5.76
N ILE A 20 16.35 -9.15 -6.87
CA ILE A 20 15.62 -10.41 -6.91
C ILE A 20 16.61 -11.53 -6.56
N ARG A 21 16.19 -12.44 -5.67
CA ARG A 21 16.96 -13.63 -5.32
C ARG A 21 17.12 -14.55 -6.53
N MET A 22 18.31 -15.10 -6.68
CA MET A 22 18.56 -16.17 -7.63
C MET A 22 17.89 -17.45 -7.11
N ARG A 23 17.53 -18.38 -8.01
CA ARG A 23 16.97 -19.68 -7.62
C ARG A 23 17.85 -20.41 -6.60
N ALA A 24 19.17 -20.31 -6.73
CA ALA A 24 20.15 -20.88 -5.80
C ALA A 24 20.14 -20.25 -4.38
N ASP A 25 19.57 -19.05 -4.21
CA ASP A 25 19.46 -18.40 -2.90
C ASP A 25 18.31 -18.98 -2.04
N TYR A 26 17.47 -19.84 -2.61
CA TYR A 26 16.33 -20.46 -1.92
C TYR A 26 16.78 -21.78 -1.27
N ASN A 27 16.30 -22.02 -0.05
CA ASN A 27 16.60 -23.21 0.72
C ASN A 27 15.31 -23.81 1.29
N SER A 28 15.40 -24.83 2.14
CA SER A 28 14.24 -25.50 2.75
C SER A 28 13.26 -24.57 3.48
N ARG A 29 13.66 -23.35 3.85
CA ARG A 29 12.80 -22.36 4.51
C ARG A 29 11.96 -21.53 3.53
N PHE A 30 12.34 -21.45 2.25
CA PHE A 30 11.64 -20.65 1.24
C PHE A 30 11.41 -21.45 -0.03
N ASN A 31 10.15 -21.73 -0.35
CA ASN A 31 9.80 -22.38 -1.61
C ASN A 31 9.96 -21.38 -2.77
N TYR A 32 10.86 -21.70 -3.71
CA TYR A 32 11.17 -20.85 -4.86
C TYR A 32 9.92 -20.59 -5.70
N ASP A 33 9.23 -21.64 -6.17
CA ASP A 33 8.13 -21.51 -7.13
C ASP A 33 6.98 -20.67 -6.56
N ARG A 34 6.60 -20.92 -5.30
CA ARG A 34 5.59 -20.13 -4.60
C ARG A 34 5.99 -18.65 -4.49
N SER A 35 7.23 -18.40 -4.09
CA SER A 35 7.71 -17.03 -3.92
C SER A 35 7.79 -16.30 -5.26
N PHE A 36 8.30 -16.97 -6.30
CA PHE A 36 8.38 -16.48 -7.67
C PHE A 36 6.99 -16.10 -8.19
N LEU A 37 6.01 -17.01 -8.11
CA LEU A 37 4.64 -16.75 -8.56
C LEU A 37 4.00 -15.59 -7.79
N ASN A 38 4.18 -15.53 -6.47
CA ASN A 38 3.67 -14.41 -5.67
C ASN A 38 4.25 -13.06 -6.08
N ARG A 39 5.54 -13.03 -6.44
CA ARG A 39 6.19 -11.81 -6.95
C ARG A 39 5.62 -11.42 -8.31
N VAL A 40 5.58 -12.35 -9.26
CA VAL A 40 5.05 -12.09 -10.61
C VAL A 40 3.61 -11.59 -10.54
N ASN A 41 2.76 -12.22 -9.71
CA ASN A 41 1.39 -11.77 -9.52
C ASN A 41 1.30 -10.37 -8.91
N GLY A 42 2.14 -10.06 -7.91
CA GLY A 42 2.19 -8.72 -7.31
C GLY A 42 2.66 -7.64 -8.29
N GLU A 43 3.69 -7.93 -9.08
CA GLU A 43 4.23 -7.02 -10.10
C GLU A 43 3.22 -6.78 -11.23
N LEU A 44 2.56 -7.84 -11.73
CA LEU A 44 1.52 -7.73 -12.75
C LEU A 44 0.29 -6.97 -12.23
N CYS A 45 -0.14 -7.26 -11.00
CA CYS A 45 -1.26 -6.56 -10.37
C CYS A 45 -1.00 -5.05 -10.33
N ILE A 46 0.14 -4.63 -9.76
CA ILE A 46 0.41 -3.20 -9.65
C ILE A 46 0.67 -2.55 -11.01
N TYR A 47 1.33 -3.23 -11.94
CA TYR A 47 1.52 -2.74 -13.31
C TYR A 47 0.16 -2.42 -13.95
N ASN A 48 -0.77 -3.37 -13.91
CA ASN A 48 -2.11 -3.19 -14.45
C ASN A 48 -2.88 -2.06 -13.75
N THR A 49 -2.76 -1.94 -12.41
CA THR A 49 -3.36 -0.82 -11.67
C THR A 49 -2.84 0.53 -12.16
N ILE A 50 -1.52 0.67 -12.36
CA ILE A 50 -0.92 1.90 -12.85
C ILE A 50 -1.38 2.19 -14.30
N GLU A 51 -1.44 1.18 -15.16
CA GLU A 51 -1.93 1.38 -16.54
C GLU A 51 -3.41 1.78 -16.58
N ILE A 52 -4.26 1.26 -15.69
CA ILE A 52 -5.64 1.72 -15.52
C ILE A 52 -5.67 3.20 -15.10
N ILE A 53 -4.86 3.60 -14.12
CA ILE A 53 -4.79 5.00 -13.68
C ILE A 53 -4.35 5.91 -14.83
N LYS A 54 -3.29 5.54 -15.56
CA LYS A 54 -2.80 6.31 -16.73
C LYS A 54 -3.85 6.41 -17.83
N ARG A 55 -4.57 5.32 -18.11
CA ARG A 55 -5.55 5.24 -19.22
C ARG A 55 -6.83 6.03 -18.94
N TYR A 56 -7.31 5.99 -17.69
CA TYR A 56 -8.61 6.55 -17.32
C TYR A 56 -8.51 7.88 -16.56
N GLN A 57 -7.33 8.25 -16.07
CA GLN A 57 -7.08 9.52 -15.35
C GLN A 57 -8.19 9.82 -14.31
N PRO A 58 -8.44 8.89 -13.36
CA PRO A 58 -9.55 9.05 -12.44
C PRO A 58 -9.35 10.31 -11.59
N LYS A 59 -10.46 11.02 -11.30
CA LYS A 59 -10.45 12.19 -10.41
C LYS A 59 -9.84 11.86 -9.05
N VAL A 60 -10.08 10.66 -8.54
CA VAL A 60 -9.49 10.15 -7.30
C VAL A 60 -9.05 8.69 -7.51
N TYR A 61 -7.84 8.35 -7.10
CA TYR A 61 -7.37 6.98 -6.92
C TYR A 61 -6.69 6.80 -5.57
N ILE A 62 -6.81 5.61 -4.99
CA ILE A 62 -6.13 5.24 -3.74
C ILE A 62 -5.61 3.81 -3.89
N ILE A 63 -4.32 3.62 -3.58
CA ILE A 63 -3.64 2.32 -3.56
C ILE A 63 -3.27 2.00 -2.12
N GLU A 64 -3.83 0.93 -1.57
CA GLU A 64 -3.50 0.41 -0.24
C GLU A 64 -2.43 -0.67 -0.35
N ASN A 65 -1.40 -0.60 0.49
CA ASN A 65 -0.45 -1.68 0.70
C ASN A 65 0.33 -1.44 2.02
N PRO A 66 0.97 -2.46 2.63
CA PRO A 66 1.80 -2.24 3.82
C PRO A 66 2.83 -1.14 3.61
N ALA A 67 3.04 -0.32 4.65
CA ALA A 67 3.77 0.94 4.54
C ALA A 67 5.21 0.80 4.03
N PHE A 68 5.85 -0.31 4.36
CA PHE A 68 7.25 -0.60 4.03
C PHE A 68 7.36 -1.71 2.97
N GLY A 69 6.28 -1.93 2.21
CA GLY A 69 6.26 -2.88 1.10
C GLY A 69 7.15 -2.42 -0.05
N ARG A 70 7.84 -3.37 -0.68
CA ARG A 70 8.71 -3.13 -1.86
C ARG A 70 7.97 -2.66 -3.09
N ILE A 71 6.64 -2.82 -3.11
CA ILE A 71 5.82 -2.33 -4.21
C ILE A 71 5.97 -0.82 -4.40
N TRP A 72 6.23 -0.06 -3.33
CA TRP A 72 6.40 1.38 -3.42
C TRP A 72 7.65 1.75 -4.21
N ASP A 73 8.78 1.10 -3.91
CA ASP A 73 10.04 1.25 -4.66
C ASP A 73 9.84 0.81 -6.13
N TYR A 74 9.06 -0.26 -6.36
CA TYR A 74 8.76 -0.75 -7.71
C TYR A 74 7.94 0.27 -8.53
N ILE A 75 6.88 0.84 -7.96
CA ILE A 75 6.05 1.85 -8.63
C ILE A 75 6.90 3.07 -9.00
N GLU A 76 7.72 3.56 -8.08
CA GLU A 76 8.49 4.79 -8.27
C GLU A 76 9.67 4.59 -9.23
N HIS A 77 10.50 3.58 -9.01
CA HIS A 77 11.78 3.45 -9.71
C HIS A 77 11.76 2.47 -10.88
N ILE A 78 10.85 1.50 -10.91
CA ILE A 78 10.74 0.52 -12.00
C ILE A 78 9.66 0.93 -12.98
N LEU A 79 8.48 1.31 -12.50
CA LEU A 79 7.39 1.78 -13.36
C LEU A 79 7.48 3.28 -13.69
N GLY A 80 8.33 4.03 -12.99
CA GLY A 80 8.50 5.46 -13.21
C GLY A 80 7.24 6.28 -12.90
N PHE A 81 6.40 5.82 -11.98
CA PHE A 81 5.12 6.46 -11.67
C PHE A 81 5.16 7.14 -10.30
N SER A 82 5.05 8.47 -10.29
CA SER A 82 5.03 9.26 -9.06
C SER A 82 3.61 9.39 -8.52
N ILE A 83 3.44 9.10 -7.23
CA ILE A 83 2.16 9.26 -6.53
C ILE A 83 2.31 10.38 -5.49
N PRO A 84 1.51 11.46 -5.55
CA PRO A 84 1.77 12.68 -4.76
C PRO A 84 1.65 12.52 -3.24
N PHE A 85 0.72 11.69 -2.76
CA PHE A 85 0.42 11.59 -1.33
C PHE A 85 0.61 10.16 -0.83
N ASP A 86 1.33 10.02 0.30
CA ASP A 86 1.67 8.71 0.88
C ASP A 86 0.62 8.19 1.87
N ASN A 87 -0.07 9.09 2.57
CA ASN A 87 -1.08 8.83 3.60
C ASN A 87 -0.80 7.60 4.47
N LEU A 88 0.41 7.55 5.08
CA LEU A 88 0.72 6.52 6.06
C LEU A 88 -0.23 6.63 7.26
N THR A 89 -0.70 5.47 7.72
CA THR A 89 -1.54 5.29 8.90
C THR A 89 -1.23 3.94 9.58
N PHE A 90 -1.89 3.65 10.70
CA PHE A 90 -1.83 2.36 11.38
C PHE A 90 -3.24 1.83 11.63
N TYR A 91 -3.53 0.58 11.26
CA TYR A 91 -4.87 0.03 11.50
C TYR A 91 -5.25 -0.01 12.99
N SER A 92 -4.26 -0.05 13.89
CA SER A 92 -4.47 0.04 15.34
C SER A 92 -5.15 1.35 15.77
N ASP A 93 -4.90 2.44 15.04
CA ASP A 93 -5.51 3.75 15.28
C ASP A 93 -7.03 3.71 15.01
N TYR A 94 -7.47 2.66 14.32
CA TYR A 94 -8.85 2.42 13.89
C TYR A 94 -9.46 1.19 14.58
N GLY A 95 -8.90 0.77 15.72
CA GLY A 95 -9.44 -0.31 16.54
C GLY A 95 -8.97 -1.71 16.16
N PHE A 96 -8.06 -1.85 15.19
CA PHE A 96 -7.46 -3.14 14.87
C PHE A 96 -6.54 -3.61 16.01
N PHE A 97 -6.56 -4.91 16.31
CA PHE A 97 -5.86 -5.46 17.49
C PHE A 97 -4.34 -5.41 17.39
N VAL A 98 -3.81 -5.22 16.19
CA VAL A 98 -2.37 -5.14 15.91
C VAL A 98 -2.06 -3.83 15.20
N LYS A 99 -0.95 -3.20 15.60
CA LYS A 99 -0.29 -2.12 14.88
C LYS A 99 0.21 -2.58 13.51
N LYS A 100 -0.60 -2.36 12.49
CA LYS A 100 -0.24 -2.61 11.08
C LYS A 100 0.03 -1.29 10.38
N PRO A 101 1.30 -0.96 10.09
CA PRO A 101 1.64 0.23 9.33
C PRO A 101 1.26 0.03 7.85
N THR A 102 0.41 0.91 7.34
CA THR A 102 -0.14 0.84 5.97
C THR A 102 -0.06 2.22 5.32
N LYS A 103 0.21 2.26 4.01
CA LYS A 103 0.12 3.48 3.20
C LYS A 103 -1.09 3.39 2.28
N PHE A 104 -1.82 4.49 2.17
CA PHE A 104 -2.89 4.70 1.20
C PHE A 104 -2.41 5.74 0.18
N LYS A 105 -1.54 5.31 -0.74
CA LYS A 105 -0.96 6.23 -1.73
C LYS A 105 -2.05 6.73 -2.68
N SER A 106 -2.18 8.04 -2.88
CA SER A 106 -3.27 8.63 -3.68
C SER A 106 -2.89 9.94 -4.36
N ASN A 107 -3.75 10.39 -5.28
CA ASN A 107 -3.65 11.72 -5.89
C ASN A 107 -4.29 12.84 -5.07
N ILE A 108 -4.90 12.52 -3.94
CA ILE A 108 -5.44 13.49 -2.98
C ILE A 108 -4.83 13.27 -1.59
N PRO A 109 -4.70 14.31 -0.75
CA PRO A 109 -4.26 14.13 0.62
C PRO A 109 -5.38 13.47 1.45
N LEU A 110 -5.04 12.43 2.20
CA LEU A 110 -5.93 11.80 3.18
C LEU A 110 -5.34 12.08 4.56
N ARG A 111 -6.05 12.85 5.38
CA ARG A 111 -5.59 13.33 6.70
C ARG A 111 -5.74 12.25 7.79
N LEU A 112 -5.26 11.05 7.49
CA LEU A 112 -5.43 9.86 8.32
C LEU A 112 -4.71 9.97 9.65
N SER A 113 -5.26 9.32 10.67
CA SER A 113 -4.62 9.18 11.98
C SER A 113 -3.28 8.46 11.89
N ARG A 114 -2.31 8.94 12.68
CA ARG A 114 -0.92 8.47 12.70
C ARG A 114 -0.35 8.36 14.11
N GLN A 115 -1.23 8.21 15.10
CA GLN A 115 -0.83 8.07 16.49
C GLN A 115 0.01 6.81 16.70
N GLY A 116 -0.26 5.77 15.92
CA GLY A 116 0.47 4.52 15.99
C GLY A 116 0.25 3.79 17.31
N LEU A 117 -1.01 3.66 17.72
CA LEU A 117 -1.43 2.98 18.94
C LEU A 117 -0.79 1.59 19.04
N PRO A 118 -0.35 1.18 20.23
CA PRO A 118 0.29 -0.12 20.41
C PRO A 118 -0.67 -1.26 20.10
N SER A 119 -0.13 -2.40 19.67
CA SER A 119 -0.91 -3.61 19.48
C SER A 119 -1.53 -4.06 20.81
N LYS A 120 -2.83 -4.35 20.81
CA LYS A 120 -3.54 -4.94 21.95
C LYS A 120 -3.17 -6.41 22.17
N VAL A 121 -2.69 -7.07 21.11
CA VAL A 121 -2.24 -8.47 21.15
C VAL A 121 -0.89 -8.65 20.45
N ILE A 122 -0.13 -9.65 20.90
CA ILE A 122 1.11 -10.07 20.24
C ILE A 122 0.73 -10.83 18.97
N TRP A 123 1.43 -10.58 17.84
CA TRP A 123 1.15 -11.22 16.55
C TRP A 123 1.05 -12.74 16.61
N ALA A 124 1.90 -13.39 17.42
CA ALA A 124 1.91 -14.84 17.61
C ALA A 124 0.61 -15.41 18.22
N LYS A 125 -0.16 -14.58 18.95
CA LYS A 125 -1.45 -14.96 19.54
C LYS A 125 -2.63 -14.63 18.62
N PHE A 126 -2.40 -13.88 17.53
CA PHE A 126 -3.43 -13.57 16.55
C PHE A 126 -3.63 -14.79 15.63
N LYS A 127 -4.60 -15.64 15.98
CA LYS A 127 -4.98 -16.84 15.21
C LYS A 127 -5.91 -16.54 14.03
N GLY A 128 -6.14 -15.27 13.71
CA GLY A 128 -7.03 -14.92 12.62
C GLY A 128 -6.53 -15.47 11.29
N ASP A 129 -7.46 -15.94 10.47
CA ASP A 129 -7.15 -16.40 9.12
C ASP A 129 -6.62 -15.23 8.25
N TYR A 130 -6.19 -15.56 7.03
CA TYR A 130 -5.62 -14.54 6.14
C TYR A 130 -6.62 -13.41 5.83
N ASN A 131 -7.92 -13.71 5.77
CA ASN A 131 -8.96 -12.75 5.41
C ASN A 131 -9.17 -11.75 6.55
N GLU A 132 -9.29 -12.23 7.79
CA GLU A 132 -9.37 -11.37 8.97
C GLU A 132 -8.16 -10.45 9.10
N ARG A 133 -6.98 -10.97 8.75
CA ARG A 133 -5.75 -10.18 8.75
C ARG A 133 -5.69 -9.14 7.62
N SER A 134 -6.48 -9.28 6.58
CA SER A 134 -6.47 -8.38 5.42
C SER A 134 -7.63 -7.39 5.45
N ASN A 135 -8.54 -7.51 6.42
CA ASN A 135 -9.66 -6.59 6.58
C ASN A 135 -9.18 -5.16 6.91
N ILE A 136 -9.63 -4.22 6.09
CA ILE A 136 -9.49 -2.78 6.34
C ILE A 136 -10.50 -2.39 7.44
N PRO A 137 -10.08 -1.69 8.51
CA PRO A 137 -11.02 -1.25 9.54
C PRO A 137 -12.13 -0.37 8.98
N LEU A 138 -13.40 -0.66 9.34
CA LEU A 138 -14.54 0.14 8.87
C LEU A 138 -14.48 1.60 9.32
N SER A 139 -13.95 1.86 10.51
CA SER A 139 -13.71 3.21 11.03
C SER A 139 -12.73 4.00 10.17
N LEU A 140 -11.72 3.35 9.59
CA LEU A 140 -10.79 3.98 8.64
C LEU A 140 -11.48 4.35 7.34
N LEU A 141 -12.32 3.45 6.81
CA LEU A 141 -13.12 3.75 5.62
C LEU A 141 -14.08 4.92 5.86
N ARG A 142 -14.71 4.99 7.05
CA ARG A 142 -15.57 6.10 7.46
C ARG A 142 -14.83 7.44 7.55
N GLU A 143 -13.50 7.44 7.67
CA GLU A 143 -12.69 8.66 7.61
C GLU A 143 -12.26 9.00 6.18
N ILE A 144 -11.96 7.99 5.35
CA ILE A 144 -11.51 8.18 3.96
C ILE A 144 -12.65 8.67 3.05
N TYR A 145 -13.81 8.00 3.06
CA TYR A 145 -14.88 8.27 2.10
C TYR A 145 -15.40 9.72 2.13
N PRO A 146 -15.63 10.34 3.30
CA PRO A 146 -16.04 11.75 3.34
C PRO A 146 -15.02 12.69 2.69
N GLN A 147 -13.72 12.43 2.84
CA GLN A 147 -12.67 13.24 2.20
C GLN A 147 -12.70 13.11 0.68
N ILE A 148 -12.98 11.91 0.16
CA ILE A 148 -13.17 11.69 -1.29
C ILE A 148 -14.38 12.48 -1.79
N ILE A 149 -15.52 12.37 -1.10
CA ILE A 149 -16.76 13.04 -1.48
C ILE A 149 -16.56 14.56 -1.50
N GLN A 150 -15.96 15.12 -0.45
CA GLN A 150 -15.66 16.54 -0.36
C GLN A 150 -14.77 16.99 -1.52
N HIS A 151 -13.67 16.26 -1.79
CA HIS A 151 -12.77 16.60 -2.89
C HIS A 151 -13.47 16.61 -4.25
N LEU A 152 -14.37 15.65 -4.49
CA LEU A 152 -15.16 15.58 -5.72
C LEU A 152 -16.19 16.70 -5.83
N GLN A 153 -16.75 17.18 -4.72
CA GLN A 153 -17.67 18.32 -4.68
C GLN A 153 -16.92 19.64 -4.94
N ASP A 154 -15.80 19.86 -4.26
CA ASP A 154 -14.96 21.05 -4.44
C ASP A 154 -14.49 21.16 -5.91
N SER A 155 -14.08 20.03 -6.49
CA SER A 155 -13.67 19.96 -7.90
C SER A 155 -14.80 20.25 -8.90
N LYS A 156 -16.08 20.08 -8.52
CA LYS A 156 -17.22 20.45 -9.39
C LYS A 156 -17.46 21.94 -9.34
N ASN A 157 -17.52 22.50 -8.13
CA ASN A 157 -17.75 23.94 -7.92
C ASN A 157 -16.68 24.80 -8.62
N ASP A 158 -15.42 24.35 -8.61
CA ASP A 158 -14.32 25.03 -9.30
C ASP A 158 -14.47 25.04 -10.84
N ASN A 159 -15.05 23.99 -11.41
CA ASN A 159 -15.29 23.93 -12.86
C ASN A 159 -16.50 24.80 -13.24
N ASP A 160 -17.58 24.73 -12.46
CA ASP A 160 -18.77 25.55 -12.69
C ASP A 160 -18.45 27.06 -12.59
N THR A 161 -17.54 27.45 -11.69
CA THR A 161 -17.10 28.85 -11.56
C THR A 161 -16.24 29.31 -12.75
N LYS A 162 -15.49 28.39 -13.39
CA LYS A 162 -14.64 28.70 -14.55
C LYS A 162 -15.42 28.78 -15.87
N GLU A 163 -16.60 28.16 -15.96
CA GLU A 163 -17.47 28.25 -17.15
C GLU A 163 -18.30 29.55 -17.20
N ILE A 164 -18.31 30.33 -16.11
CA ILE A 164 -19.11 31.56 -15.98
C ILE A 164 -18.26 32.84 -16.27
N ILE A 165 -16.94 32.72 -16.47
CA ILE A 165 -16.01 33.82 -16.79
C ILE A 165 -15.52 33.69 -18.23
#